data_AF-A0AAJ4SGH6-F1
#
_entry.id   AF-A0AAJ4SGH6-F1
#
_cell.length_a   1.000
_cell.length_b   1.000
_cell.length_c   1.000
_cell.angle_alpha   90.00
_cell.angle_beta   90.00
_cell.angle_gamma   90.00
#
_symmetry.space_group_name_H-M   'P 1'
#
loop_
_entity.id
_entity.type
_entity.pdbx_description
1 polymer ?
#
loop_
_entity_poly.entity_id
_entity_poly.type
_entity_poly.pdbx_seq_one_letter_code
_entity_poly.pdbx_strand_id
1 'polypeptide(L)'
;MFKFQLDYFRNGQGFHLKTILFSILASIVMVLIMLIPGVLFLIGGVSLASSQDFSGEPSGGGLAIFFVTMVLGFLLTLGLYIFVLIPLAYGMIKYYKDTDLGIGPNFSDLFMFLRKGNYVKTLKLTVIIGVISVAMYIAIYIVVLVVELIFVAIFGTSMAIMQPSGSSEAFGAMSISFVIIMLFMILVLFAVFIPLYYIVIFIMNTVLVHIDQRSLPTFTKFSIGWNITSKGPNNAWKLLFSNLLYVVVAYIVLAIIGIVVAVVVSFMPAVLQVIFAVLGYIVYFIFMFAVSYFIYGSVMNFYHKNKNALYPPNNQ
;
A
#
# COMPACT_ATOMS: atom_id res chain seq x y z
N MET A 1 -9.94 -21.73 -1.35
CA MET A 1 -10.03 -20.29 -1.69
C MET A 1 -8.76 -19.77 -2.36
N PHE A 2 -7.56 -20.13 -1.89
CA PHE A 2 -6.26 -19.61 -2.36
C PHE A 2 -5.75 -20.15 -3.72
N LYS A 3 -6.65 -20.43 -4.67
CA LYS A 3 -6.27 -21.04 -5.96
C LYS A 3 -5.37 -20.10 -6.79
N PHE A 4 -5.62 -18.80 -6.77
CA PHE A 4 -4.80 -17.84 -7.53
C PHE A 4 -3.37 -17.75 -6.99
N GLN A 5 -3.19 -17.77 -5.66
CA GLN A 5 -1.88 -17.80 -5.00
C GLN A 5 -1.14 -19.10 -5.31
N LEU A 6 -1.83 -20.23 -5.23
CA LEU A 6 -1.25 -21.54 -5.51
C LEU A 6 -0.87 -21.70 -6.99
N ASP A 7 -1.73 -21.25 -7.90
CA ASP A 7 -1.46 -21.32 -9.33
C ASP A 7 -0.31 -20.37 -9.71
N TYR A 8 -0.25 -19.17 -9.12
CA TYR A 8 0.91 -18.28 -9.26
C TYR A 8 2.22 -18.94 -8.81
N PHE A 9 2.20 -19.60 -7.64
CA PHE A 9 3.35 -20.35 -7.13
C PHE A 9 3.76 -21.50 -8.04
N ARG A 10 2.80 -22.17 -8.69
CA ARG A 10 3.11 -23.26 -9.63
C ARG A 10 3.65 -22.74 -10.95
N ASN A 11 3.08 -21.66 -11.48
CA ASN A 11 3.48 -21.09 -12.76
C ASN A 11 4.89 -20.49 -12.72
N GLY A 12 5.26 -19.86 -11.60
CA GLY A 12 6.54 -19.17 -11.43
C GLY A 12 7.70 -20.02 -10.91
N GLN A 13 7.57 -21.35 -10.93
CA GLN A 13 8.60 -22.25 -10.43
C GLN A 13 9.96 -21.95 -11.07
N GLY A 14 10.98 -21.83 -10.23
CA GLY A 14 12.34 -21.45 -10.64
C GLY A 14 12.61 -19.94 -10.71
N PHE A 15 11.57 -19.08 -10.70
CA PHE A 15 11.73 -17.63 -10.81
C PHE A 15 11.36 -16.82 -9.57
N HIS A 16 10.67 -17.40 -8.57
CA HIS A 16 10.22 -16.69 -7.37
C HIS A 16 11.33 -15.90 -6.66
N LEU A 17 12.48 -16.53 -6.41
CA LEU A 17 13.59 -15.88 -5.71
C LEU A 17 14.11 -14.67 -6.51
N LYS A 18 14.22 -14.81 -7.83
CA LYS A 18 14.67 -13.73 -8.71
C LYS A 18 13.70 -12.54 -8.65
N THR A 19 12.40 -12.80 -8.66
CA THR A 19 11.35 -11.78 -8.56
C THR A 19 11.39 -11.05 -7.22
N ILE A 20 11.59 -11.78 -6.11
CA ILE A 20 11.73 -11.20 -4.78
C ILE A 20 12.98 -10.30 -4.73
N LEU A 21 14.14 -10.81 -5.15
CA LEU A 21 15.39 -10.04 -5.16
C LEU A 21 15.29 -8.78 -6.02
N PHE A 22 14.69 -8.87 -7.21
CA PHE A 22 14.50 -7.70 -8.07
C PHE A 22 13.48 -6.70 -7.50
N SER A 23 12.48 -7.16 -6.76
CA SER A 23 11.55 -6.28 -6.05
C SER A 23 12.23 -5.54 -4.90
N ILE A 24 13.11 -6.22 -4.15
CA ILE A 24 13.95 -5.60 -3.11
C ILE A 24 14.88 -4.55 -3.74
N LEU A 25 15.62 -4.91 -4.80
CA LEU A 25 16.50 -3.97 -5.50
C LEU A 25 15.72 -2.77 -6.05
N ALA A 26 14.55 -2.99 -6.64
CA ALA A 26 13.69 -1.90 -7.12
C ALA A 26 13.23 -0.99 -5.99
N SER A 27 12.90 -1.55 -4.82
CA SER A 27 12.53 -0.80 -3.63
C SER A 27 13.70 0.06 -3.12
N ILE A 28 14.92 -0.48 -3.11
CA ILE A 28 16.14 0.28 -2.80
C ILE A 28 16.32 1.45 -3.77
N VAL A 29 16.19 1.22 -5.09
CA VAL A 29 16.27 2.29 -6.09
C VAL A 29 15.23 3.38 -5.83
N MET A 30 13.97 3.01 -5.55
CA MET A 30 12.90 3.96 -5.24
C MET A 30 13.20 4.78 -3.97
N VAL A 31 13.73 4.14 -2.93
CA VAL A 31 14.15 4.82 -1.69
C VAL A 31 15.27 5.81 -1.97
N LEU A 32 16.30 5.41 -2.74
CA LEU A 32 17.41 6.30 -3.11
C LEU A 32 16.93 7.53 -3.89
N ILE A 33 15.95 7.37 -4.79
CA ILE A 33 15.34 8.50 -5.50
C ILE A 33 14.60 9.42 -4.52
N MET A 34 13.92 8.88 -3.52
CA MET A 34 13.21 9.65 -2.49
C MET A 34 14.14 10.38 -1.50
N LEU A 35 15.44 10.07 -1.46
CA LEU A 35 16.40 10.86 -0.69
C LEU A 35 16.57 12.27 -1.26
N ILE A 36 16.33 12.48 -2.56
CA ILE A 36 16.47 13.79 -3.22
C ILE A 36 15.57 14.85 -2.54
N PRO A 37 14.24 14.67 -2.42
CA PRO A 37 13.41 15.60 -1.65
C PRO A 37 13.68 15.51 -0.14
N GLY A 38 14.12 14.34 0.36
CA GLY A 38 14.55 14.17 1.74
C GLY A 38 15.65 15.17 2.16
N VAL A 39 16.59 15.47 1.28
CA VAL A 39 17.64 16.48 1.51
C VAL A 39 17.04 17.87 1.71
N LEU A 40 16.04 18.27 0.93
CA LEU A 40 15.37 19.56 1.11
C LEU A 40 14.65 19.64 2.45
N PHE A 41 13.95 18.58 2.85
CA PHE A 41 13.31 18.52 4.16
C PHE A 41 14.33 18.58 5.31
N LEU A 42 15.48 17.91 5.16
CA LEU A 42 16.58 17.97 6.13
C LEU A 42 17.17 19.38 6.23
N ILE A 43 17.43 20.05 5.10
CA ILE A 43 17.90 21.44 5.10
C ILE A 43 16.91 22.33 5.85
N GLY A 44 15.61 22.19 5.60
CA GLY A 44 14.58 22.94 6.30
C GLY A 44 14.58 22.69 7.82
N GLY A 45 14.57 21.42 8.22
CA GLY A 45 14.59 21.03 9.63
C GLY A 45 15.83 21.51 10.37
N VAL A 46 17.01 21.35 9.76
CA VAL A 46 18.29 21.84 10.31
C VAL A 46 18.28 23.36 10.40
N SER A 47 17.85 24.06 9.35
CA SER A 47 17.80 25.54 9.34
C SER A 47 16.88 26.09 10.42
N LEU A 48 15.74 25.44 10.66
CA LEU A 48 14.84 25.82 11.74
C LEU A 48 15.50 25.61 13.10
N ALA A 49 16.08 24.43 13.34
CA ALA A 49 16.73 24.08 14.59
C ALA A 49 17.96 24.94 14.90
N SER A 50 18.77 25.24 13.88
CA SER A 50 20.00 26.04 14.03
C SER A 50 19.73 27.54 14.11
N SER A 51 18.50 27.99 13.85
CA SER A 51 18.12 29.39 13.84
C SER A 51 17.51 29.88 15.16
N GLN A 52 17.47 29.02 16.18
CA GLN A 52 16.92 29.36 17.48
C GLN A 52 17.85 30.35 18.19
N ASP A 53 17.30 31.50 18.58
CA ASP A 53 18.00 32.49 19.39
C ASP A 53 18.01 32.05 20.86
N PHE A 54 18.64 32.84 21.75
CA PHE A 54 18.71 32.55 23.20
C PHE A 54 17.34 32.42 23.89
N SER A 55 16.26 32.94 23.28
CA SER A 55 14.87 32.76 23.71
C SER A 55 14.26 31.39 23.33
N GLY A 56 14.96 30.59 22.52
CA GLY A 56 14.45 29.37 21.90
C GLY A 56 13.55 29.60 20.68
N GLU A 57 13.29 30.85 20.31
CA GLU A 57 12.47 31.19 19.14
C GLU A 57 13.32 31.16 17.87
N PRO A 58 12.81 30.57 16.76
CA PRO A 58 13.55 30.56 15.50
C PRO A 58 13.57 31.95 14.86
N SER A 59 14.74 32.36 14.36
CA SER A 59 14.88 33.63 13.64
C SER A 59 14.05 33.65 12.35
N GLY A 60 13.67 34.86 11.91
CA GLY A 60 12.86 35.03 10.69
C GLY A 60 13.53 34.44 9.43
N GLY A 61 14.86 34.48 9.34
CA GLY A 61 15.61 33.85 8.26
C GLY A 61 15.52 32.31 8.29
N GLY A 62 15.60 31.71 9.49
CA GLY A 62 15.43 30.27 9.66
C GLY A 62 14.02 29.79 9.33
N LEU A 63 13.00 30.53 9.76
CA LEU A 63 11.60 30.27 9.38
C LEU A 63 11.39 30.37 7.86
N ALA A 64 11.94 31.40 7.22
CA ALA A 64 11.82 31.57 5.77
C ALA A 64 12.45 30.40 5.00
N ILE A 65 13.67 29.99 5.37
CA ILE A 65 14.35 28.84 4.74
C ILE A 65 13.57 27.55 4.98
N PHE A 66 13.06 27.33 6.19
CA PHE A 66 12.21 26.19 6.53
C PHE A 66 10.98 26.11 5.61
N PHE A 67 10.18 27.17 5.52
CA PHE A 67 8.99 27.15 4.67
C PHE A 67 9.31 26.95 3.19
N VAL A 68 10.33 27.64 2.66
CA VAL A 68 10.73 27.51 1.24
C VAL A 68 11.14 26.07 0.94
N THR A 69 12.02 25.48 1.76
CA THR A 69 12.52 24.12 1.56
C THR A 69 11.45 23.05 1.79
N MET A 70 10.50 23.27 2.71
CA MET A 70 9.33 22.39 2.88
C MET A 70 8.43 22.38 1.64
N VAL A 71 8.11 23.56 1.10
CA VAL A 71 7.30 23.67 -0.12
C VAL A 71 8.02 23.06 -1.31
N LEU A 72 9.31 23.38 -1.51
CA LEU A 72 10.11 22.80 -2.60
C LEU A 72 10.26 21.28 -2.44
N GLY A 73 10.52 20.79 -1.23
CA GLY A 73 10.60 19.36 -0.91
C GLY A 73 9.29 18.63 -1.20
N PHE A 74 8.15 19.24 -0.86
CA PHE A 74 6.83 18.71 -1.17
C PHE A 74 6.57 18.66 -2.68
N LEU A 75 6.81 19.74 -3.41
CA LEU A 75 6.62 19.80 -4.86
C LEU A 75 7.54 18.79 -5.58
N LEU A 76 8.79 18.67 -5.13
CA LEU A 76 9.74 17.70 -5.69
C LEU A 76 9.32 16.26 -5.38
N THR A 77 8.80 16.00 -4.18
CA THR A 77 8.23 14.69 -3.82
C THR A 77 7.08 14.33 -4.75
N LEU A 78 6.13 15.25 -4.94
CA LEU A 78 4.99 15.05 -5.84
C LEU A 78 5.47 14.78 -7.28
N GLY A 79 6.42 15.58 -7.76
CA GLY A 79 7.02 15.43 -9.07
C GLY A 79 7.66 14.06 -9.24
N LEU A 80 8.58 13.66 -8.36
CA LEU A 80 9.23 12.36 -8.45
C LEU A 80 8.24 11.20 -8.32
N TYR A 81 7.22 11.33 -7.49
CA TYR A 81 6.20 10.29 -7.33
C TYR A 81 5.44 10.03 -8.63
N ILE A 82 4.94 11.09 -9.28
CA ILE A 82 4.15 11.02 -10.51
C ILE A 82 5.02 10.66 -11.72
N PHE A 83 6.18 11.31 -11.87
CA PHE A 83 6.99 11.24 -13.08
C PHE A 83 7.99 10.08 -13.08
N VAL A 84 8.29 9.48 -11.91
CA VAL A 84 9.34 8.46 -11.77
C VAL A 84 8.87 7.24 -10.97
N LEU A 85 8.40 7.41 -9.73
CA LEU A 85 8.14 6.26 -8.84
C LEU A 85 6.95 5.40 -9.27
N ILE A 86 5.82 6.00 -9.66
CA ILE A 86 4.69 5.23 -10.19
C ILE A 86 5.08 4.48 -11.50
N PRO A 87 5.74 5.12 -12.49
CA PRO A 87 6.26 4.40 -13.65
C PRO A 87 7.23 3.25 -13.31
N LEU A 88 8.10 3.42 -12.32
CA LEU A 88 8.97 2.35 -11.81
C LEU A 88 8.13 1.21 -11.19
N ALA A 89 7.04 1.52 -10.49
CA ALA A 89 6.15 0.51 -9.93
C ALA A 89 5.50 -0.36 -11.02
N TYR A 90 5.25 0.18 -12.22
CA TYR A 90 4.79 -0.64 -13.35
C TYR A 90 5.86 -1.64 -13.77
N GLY A 91 7.14 -1.24 -13.73
CA GLY A 91 8.26 -2.15 -13.97
C GLY A 91 8.33 -3.26 -12.92
N MET A 92 8.10 -2.94 -11.65
CA MET A 92 7.98 -3.97 -10.60
C MET A 92 6.83 -4.93 -10.88
N ILE A 93 5.65 -4.43 -11.24
CA ILE A 93 4.49 -5.26 -11.62
C ILE A 93 4.84 -6.21 -12.77
N LYS A 94 5.64 -5.77 -13.75
CA LYS A 94 6.11 -6.63 -14.83
C LYS A 94 6.93 -7.82 -14.32
N TYR A 95 7.70 -7.70 -13.23
CA TYR A 95 8.41 -8.85 -12.65
C TYR A 95 7.44 -9.94 -12.21
N TYR A 96 6.38 -9.57 -11.50
CA TYR A 96 5.35 -10.51 -11.05
C TYR A 96 4.63 -11.13 -12.25
N LYS A 97 4.30 -10.33 -13.25
CA LYS A 97 3.67 -10.78 -14.49
C LYS A 97 4.53 -11.82 -15.20
N ASP A 98 5.80 -11.52 -15.47
CA ASP A 98 6.71 -12.44 -16.16
C ASP A 98 6.86 -13.74 -15.38
N THR A 99 6.94 -13.65 -14.05
CA THR A 99 6.98 -14.82 -13.16
C THR A 99 5.75 -15.71 -13.32
N ASP A 100 4.53 -15.14 -13.35
CA ASP A 100 3.31 -15.93 -13.55
C ASP A 100 3.21 -16.56 -14.96
N LEU A 101 3.96 -16.03 -15.93
CA LEU A 101 4.08 -16.63 -17.26
C LEU A 101 5.20 -17.69 -17.35
N GLY A 102 5.92 -17.96 -16.25
CA GLY A 102 7.09 -18.83 -16.28
C GLY A 102 8.26 -18.22 -17.06
N ILE A 103 8.31 -16.90 -17.18
CA ILE A 103 9.37 -16.15 -17.85
C ILE A 103 10.25 -15.49 -16.79
N GLY A 104 11.56 -15.68 -16.89
CA GLY A 104 12.50 -15.07 -15.95
C GLY A 104 12.46 -13.53 -16.03
N PRO A 105 12.15 -12.81 -14.94
CA PRO A 105 12.12 -11.35 -14.96
C PRO A 105 13.51 -10.77 -15.23
N ASN A 106 13.58 -9.57 -15.81
CA ASN A 106 14.83 -8.84 -16.06
C ASN A 106 14.83 -7.49 -15.34
N PHE A 107 15.90 -7.15 -14.63
CA PHE A 107 15.95 -5.90 -13.86
C PHE A 107 15.80 -4.64 -14.73
N SER A 108 16.22 -4.69 -16.00
CA SER A 108 16.05 -3.59 -16.95
C SER A 108 14.58 -3.27 -17.26
N ASP A 109 13.65 -4.16 -16.90
CA ASP A 109 12.22 -3.90 -17.03
C ASP A 109 11.69 -2.92 -15.98
N LEU A 110 12.42 -2.68 -14.89
CA LEU A 110 12.13 -1.58 -13.96
C LEU A 110 11.99 -0.24 -14.69
N PHE A 111 12.91 0.00 -15.63
CA PHE A 111 13.04 1.24 -16.39
C PHE A 111 12.35 1.18 -17.75
N MET A 112 11.44 0.23 -17.95
CA MET A 112 10.79 0.00 -19.25
C MET A 112 10.02 1.23 -19.79
N PHE A 113 9.63 2.16 -18.91
CA PHE A 113 8.95 3.40 -19.25
C PHE A 113 9.89 4.43 -19.90
N LEU A 114 11.20 4.35 -19.65
CA LEU A 114 12.22 5.21 -20.29
C LEU A 114 12.52 4.81 -21.74
N ARG A 115 12.11 3.62 -22.18
CA ARG A 115 12.28 3.19 -23.58
C ARG A 115 11.49 4.12 -24.52
N LYS A 116 12.08 4.46 -25.67
CA LYS A 116 11.56 5.45 -26.62
C LYS A 116 10.05 5.29 -26.88
N GLY A 117 9.31 6.39 -26.73
CA GLY A 117 7.86 6.45 -26.98
C GLY A 117 6.96 5.85 -25.89
N ASN A 118 7.53 5.29 -24.82
CA ASN A 118 6.74 4.71 -23.71
C ASN A 118 6.48 5.70 -22.59
N TYR A 119 7.42 6.60 -22.30
CA TYR A 119 7.35 7.53 -21.16
C TYR A 119 6.03 8.30 -21.11
N VAL A 120 5.69 8.99 -22.20
CA VAL A 120 4.47 9.80 -22.30
C VAL A 120 3.21 8.92 -22.18
N LYS A 121 3.22 7.69 -22.73
CA LYS A 121 2.08 6.77 -22.66
C LYS A 121 1.86 6.25 -21.24
N THR A 122 2.95 5.95 -20.53
CA THR A 122 2.93 5.53 -19.13
C THR A 122 2.47 6.69 -18.25
N LEU A 123 3.05 7.88 -18.43
CA LEU A 123 2.71 9.08 -17.68
C LEU A 123 1.23 9.47 -17.84
N LYS A 124 0.69 9.43 -19.06
CA LYS A 124 -0.74 9.70 -19.30
C LYS A 124 -1.64 8.77 -18.46
N LEU A 125 -1.28 7.49 -18.38
CA LEU A 125 -2.03 6.53 -17.57
C LEU A 125 -1.82 6.80 -16.07
N THR A 126 -0.59 7.09 -15.64
CA THR A 126 -0.26 7.44 -14.26
C THR A 126 -1.04 8.65 -13.76
N VAL A 127 -1.14 9.72 -14.55
CA VAL A 127 -1.90 10.92 -14.16
C VAL A 127 -3.38 10.60 -14.01
N ILE A 128 -3.98 9.84 -14.94
CA ILE A 128 -5.41 9.46 -14.83
C ILE A 128 -5.65 8.56 -13.61
N ILE A 129 -4.79 7.57 -13.37
CA ILE A 129 -4.86 6.74 -12.15
C ILE A 129 -4.69 7.60 -10.90
N GLY A 130 -3.78 8.58 -10.92
CA GLY A 130 -3.59 9.54 -9.83
C GLY A 130 -4.86 10.33 -9.52
N VAL A 131 -5.54 10.85 -10.55
CA VAL A 131 -6.84 11.54 -10.38
C VAL A 131 -7.90 10.60 -9.80
N ILE A 132 -7.99 9.36 -10.27
CA ILE A 132 -8.90 8.35 -9.71
C ILE A 132 -8.57 8.08 -8.24
N SER A 133 -7.29 7.92 -7.90
CA SER A 133 -6.83 7.70 -6.52
C SER A 133 -7.14 8.87 -5.60
N VAL A 134 -6.97 10.11 -6.07
CA VAL A 134 -7.35 11.31 -5.30
C VAL A 134 -8.86 11.36 -5.09
N ALA A 135 -9.66 11.12 -6.14
CA ALA A 135 -11.11 11.08 -6.03
C ALA A 135 -11.58 10.00 -5.04
N MET A 136 -10.94 8.81 -5.07
CA MET A 136 -11.19 7.76 -4.08
C MET A 136 -10.83 8.20 -2.67
N TYR A 137 -9.66 8.81 -2.47
CA TYR A 137 -9.23 9.29 -1.16
C TYR A 137 -10.22 10.30 -0.57
N ILE A 138 -10.69 11.26 -1.38
CA ILE A 138 -11.72 12.23 -0.98
C ILE A 138 -13.02 11.51 -0.61
N ALA A 139 -13.47 10.53 -1.41
CA ALA A 139 -14.69 9.77 -1.12
C ALA A 139 -14.58 8.99 0.20
N ILE A 140 -13.44 8.34 0.46
CA ILE A 140 -13.17 7.66 1.73
C ILE A 140 -13.21 8.67 2.87
N TYR A 141 -12.53 9.81 2.72
CA TYR A 141 -12.46 10.83 3.75
C TYR A 141 -13.86 11.35 4.13
N ILE A 142 -14.73 11.57 3.14
CA ILE A 142 -16.14 11.94 3.39
C ILE A 142 -16.86 10.84 4.18
N VAL A 143 -16.70 9.57 3.80
CA VAL A 143 -17.32 8.45 4.53
C VAL A 143 -16.83 8.38 5.97
N VAL A 144 -15.51 8.50 6.18
CA VAL A 144 -14.90 8.51 7.52
C VAL A 144 -15.44 9.69 8.33
N LEU A 145 -15.47 10.89 7.76
CA LEU A 145 -16.00 12.09 8.42
C LEU A 145 -17.48 11.93 8.80
N VAL A 146 -18.32 11.40 7.90
CA VAL A 146 -19.75 11.14 8.20
C VAL A 146 -19.88 10.13 9.35
N VAL A 147 -19.09 9.06 9.32
CA VAL A 147 -19.06 8.07 10.40
C VAL A 147 -18.63 8.73 11.71
N GLU A 148 -17.54 9.49 11.72
CA GLU A 148 -17.06 10.24 12.89
C GLU A 148 -18.13 11.20 13.44
N LEU A 149 -18.85 11.93 12.58
CA LEU A 149 -19.94 12.81 13.00
C LEU A 149 -21.11 12.05 13.64
N ILE A 150 -21.52 10.92 13.04
CA ILE A 150 -22.54 10.04 13.63
C ILE A 150 -22.06 9.52 14.99
N PHE A 151 -20.78 9.17 15.10
CA PHE A 151 -20.17 8.75 16.36
C PHE A 151 -20.19 9.83 17.42
N VAL A 152 -19.76 11.05 17.09
CA VAL A 152 -19.80 12.19 18.02
C VAL A 152 -21.24 12.50 18.42
N ALA A 153 -22.21 12.38 17.53
CA ALA A 153 -23.62 12.59 17.85
C ALA A 153 -24.18 11.53 18.81
N ILE A 154 -23.83 10.25 18.62
CA ILE A 154 -24.32 9.13 19.45
C ILE A 154 -23.58 9.05 20.79
N PHE A 155 -22.25 9.23 20.79
CA PHE A 155 -21.39 8.95 21.93
C PHE A 155 -20.68 10.19 22.52
N GLY A 156 -20.61 11.31 21.80
CA GLY A 156 -20.00 12.54 22.29
C GLY A 156 -20.71 13.12 23.52
N THR A 157 -22.02 12.89 23.63
CA THR A 157 -22.81 13.22 24.83
C THR A 157 -22.55 12.26 25.98
N SER A 158 -22.36 10.95 25.73
CA SER A 158 -22.00 9.98 26.77
C SER A 158 -20.62 10.24 27.38
N MET A 159 -19.64 10.71 26.60
CA MET A 159 -18.31 11.09 27.11
C MET A 159 -18.35 12.37 27.95
N ALA A 160 -19.26 13.31 27.67
CA ALA A 160 -19.42 14.55 28.44
C ALA A 160 -20.19 14.37 29.76
N ILE A 161 -21.09 13.37 29.85
CA ILE A 161 -21.89 13.07 31.05
C ILE A 161 -21.09 12.23 32.07
N MET A 162 -19.97 11.62 31.67
CA MET A 162 -19.14 10.76 32.52
C MET A 162 -17.98 11.49 33.20
N GLN A 163 -18.15 12.77 33.59
CA GLN A 163 -17.23 13.35 34.57
C GLN A 163 -17.34 12.56 35.90
N PRO A 164 -16.21 12.28 36.57
CA PRO A 164 -16.17 11.32 37.67
C PRO A 164 -16.85 11.90 38.92
N SER A 165 -18.17 11.69 39.05
CA SER A 165 -18.81 11.69 40.37
C SER A 165 -18.48 10.33 41.00
N GLY A 166 -17.49 10.35 41.90
CA GLY A 166 -16.76 9.18 42.36
C GLY A 166 -17.59 7.94 42.66
N SER A 167 -17.27 6.85 41.99
CA SER A 167 -17.37 5.47 42.49
C SER A 167 -16.75 4.52 41.46
N SER A 168 -16.21 3.43 41.96
CA SER A 168 -15.54 2.33 41.26
C SER A 168 -16.34 1.64 40.13
N GLU A 169 -17.57 2.06 39.85
CA GLU A 169 -18.42 1.55 38.77
C GLU A 169 -18.19 2.27 37.42
N ALA A 170 -17.61 3.47 37.45
CA ALA A 170 -17.29 4.25 36.25
C ALA A 170 -16.25 3.59 35.33
N PHE A 171 -15.39 2.70 35.87
CA PHE A 171 -14.37 1.98 35.09
C PHE A 171 -14.97 0.88 34.19
N GLY A 172 -16.08 0.25 34.60
CA GLY A 172 -16.72 -0.84 33.86
C GLY A 172 -17.50 -0.35 32.63
N ALA A 173 -18.33 0.68 32.78
CA ALA A 173 -19.12 1.25 31.68
C ALA A 173 -18.26 1.99 30.62
N MET A 174 -17.15 2.60 31.06
CA MET A 174 -16.18 3.25 30.17
C MET A 174 -15.47 2.22 29.27
N SER A 175 -15.24 1.00 29.78
CA SER A 175 -14.62 -0.08 29.02
C SER A 175 -15.55 -0.70 27.96
N ILE A 176 -16.85 -0.88 28.26
CA ILE A 176 -17.80 -1.50 27.33
C ILE A 176 -18.13 -0.57 26.16
N SER A 177 -18.37 0.72 26.44
CA SER A 177 -18.64 1.73 25.41
C SER A 177 -17.44 1.87 24.46
N PHE A 178 -16.21 1.87 25.00
CA PHE A 178 -14.99 1.87 24.21
C PHE A 178 -14.83 0.63 23.33
N VAL A 179 -15.14 -0.57 23.85
CA VAL A 179 -15.11 -1.81 23.07
C VAL A 179 -16.14 -1.79 21.93
N ILE A 180 -17.36 -1.32 22.19
CA ILE A 180 -18.41 -1.19 21.16
C ILE A 180 -17.96 -0.21 20.06
N ILE A 181 -17.38 0.93 20.43
CA ILE A 181 -16.84 1.93 19.49
C ILE A 181 -15.73 1.31 18.65
N MET A 182 -14.78 0.60 19.27
CA MET A 182 -13.68 -0.05 18.58
C MET A 182 -14.17 -1.12 17.60
N LEU A 183 -15.13 -1.98 18.00
CA LEU A 183 -15.71 -3.00 17.13
C LEU A 183 -16.46 -2.38 15.93
N PHE A 184 -17.19 -1.30 16.14
CA PHE A 184 -17.89 -0.61 15.05
C PHE A 184 -16.91 0.10 14.11
N MET A 185 -15.86 0.76 14.62
CA MET A 185 -14.80 1.35 13.81
C MET A 185 -14.10 0.30 12.94
N ILE A 186 -13.80 -0.88 13.49
CA ILE A 186 -13.28 -2.01 12.73
C ILE A 186 -14.24 -2.40 11.61
N LEU A 187 -15.54 -2.51 11.90
CA LEU A 187 -16.55 -2.87 10.90
C LEU A 187 -16.65 -1.84 9.76
N VAL A 188 -16.60 -0.54 10.08
CA VAL A 188 -16.56 0.55 9.08
C VAL A 188 -15.30 0.46 8.22
N LEU A 189 -14.13 0.28 8.83
CA LEU A 189 -12.88 0.12 8.10
C LEU A 189 -12.93 -1.09 7.15
N PHE A 190 -13.49 -2.21 7.59
CA PHE A 190 -13.73 -3.37 6.73
C PHE A 190 -14.70 -3.05 5.57
N ALA A 191 -15.80 -2.36 5.85
CA ALA A 191 -16.79 -1.98 4.85
C ALA A 191 -16.20 -1.05 3.77
N VAL A 192 -15.31 -0.13 4.16
CA VAL A 192 -14.60 0.77 3.23
C VAL A 192 -13.48 0.04 2.48
N PHE A 193 -12.78 -0.90 3.13
CA PHE A 193 -11.69 -1.66 2.51
C PHE A 193 -12.13 -2.47 1.28
N ILE A 194 -13.30 -3.10 1.34
CA ILE A 194 -13.82 -3.96 0.27
C ILE A 194 -13.94 -3.22 -1.08
N PRO A 195 -14.70 -2.12 -1.22
CA PRO A 195 -14.81 -1.42 -2.51
C PRO A 195 -13.47 -0.85 -2.98
N LEU A 196 -12.61 -0.38 -2.05
CA LEU A 196 -11.28 0.09 -2.41
C LEU A 196 -10.40 -1.01 -2.98
N TYR A 197 -10.40 -2.17 -2.35
CA TYR A 197 -9.60 -3.29 -2.82
C TYR A 197 -10.07 -3.79 -4.19
N TYR A 198 -11.39 -3.74 -4.45
CA TYR A 198 -11.94 -4.02 -5.78
C TYR A 198 -11.41 -3.05 -6.83
N ILE A 199 -11.35 -1.75 -6.51
CA ILE A 199 -10.79 -0.73 -7.42
C ILE A 199 -9.27 -0.94 -7.60
N VAL A 200 -8.54 -1.34 -6.57
CA VAL A 200 -7.12 -1.70 -6.69
C VAL A 200 -6.92 -2.84 -7.69
N ILE A 201 -7.74 -3.90 -7.64
CA ILE A 201 -7.70 -5.00 -8.63
C ILE A 201 -7.91 -4.44 -10.05
N PHE A 202 -8.89 -3.55 -10.23
CA PHE A 202 -9.16 -2.90 -11.51
C PHE A 202 -7.99 -2.04 -12.01
N ILE A 203 -7.39 -1.22 -11.15
CA ILE A 203 -6.23 -0.39 -11.50
C ILE A 203 -5.06 -1.29 -11.89
N MET A 204 -4.78 -2.34 -11.11
CA MET A 204 -3.72 -3.31 -11.40
C MET A 204 -3.93 -4.00 -12.76
N ASN A 205 -5.15 -4.45 -13.06
CA ASN A 205 -5.47 -5.02 -14.37
C ASN A 205 -5.28 -4.01 -15.50
N THR A 206 -5.65 -2.74 -15.29
CA THR A 206 -5.43 -1.68 -16.29
C THR A 206 -3.93 -1.43 -16.53
N VAL A 207 -3.12 -1.44 -15.48
CA VAL A 207 -1.65 -1.33 -15.58
C VAL A 207 -1.10 -2.55 -16.33
N LEU A 208 -1.59 -3.76 -16.07
CA LEU A 208 -1.16 -4.96 -16.80
C LEU A 208 -1.51 -4.92 -18.28
N VAL A 209 -2.71 -4.43 -18.66
CA VAL A 209 -3.04 -4.16 -20.07
C VAL A 209 -2.07 -3.15 -20.68
N HIS A 210 -1.68 -2.12 -19.92
CA HIS A 210 -0.67 -1.16 -20.39
C HIS A 210 0.70 -1.80 -20.59
N ILE A 211 1.13 -2.68 -19.69
CA ILE A 211 2.39 -3.42 -19.79
C ILE A 211 2.40 -4.29 -21.05
N ASP A 212 1.28 -4.99 -21.32
CA ASP A 212 1.13 -5.88 -22.46
C ASP A 212 1.00 -5.14 -23.79
N GLN A 213 0.18 -4.10 -23.83
CA GLN A 213 -0.16 -3.38 -25.05
C GLN A 213 -0.13 -1.87 -24.84
N ARG A 214 1.09 -1.32 -24.91
CA ARG A 214 1.33 0.11 -24.68
C ARG A 214 0.68 1.00 -25.74
N SER A 215 0.56 0.53 -26.98
CA SER A 215 0.01 1.26 -28.11
C SER A 215 -1.47 1.60 -27.96
N LEU A 216 -2.24 0.82 -27.20
CA LEU A 216 -3.67 1.04 -27.06
C LEU A 216 -4.00 2.42 -26.46
N PRO A 217 -5.10 3.06 -26.89
CA PRO A 217 -5.60 4.27 -26.26
C PRO A 217 -5.88 4.06 -24.76
N THR A 218 -5.69 5.10 -23.95
CA THR A 218 -5.79 4.98 -22.49
C THR A 218 -7.18 4.53 -22.02
N PHE A 219 -8.26 5.08 -22.59
CA PHE A 219 -9.62 4.67 -22.25
C PHE A 219 -9.93 3.22 -22.67
N THR A 220 -9.35 2.75 -23.78
CA THR A 220 -9.42 1.34 -24.18
C THR A 220 -8.76 0.45 -23.14
N LYS A 221 -7.60 0.84 -22.58
CA LYS A 221 -6.93 0.09 -21.51
C LYS A 221 -7.80 -0.01 -20.26
N PHE A 222 -8.46 1.09 -19.86
CA PHE A 222 -9.41 1.07 -18.75
C PHE A 222 -10.62 0.17 -19.03
N SER A 223 -11.19 0.23 -20.24
CA SER A 223 -12.30 -0.66 -20.62
C SER A 223 -11.91 -2.14 -20.57
N ILE A 224 -10.74 -2.49 -21.12
CA ILE A 224 -10.21 -3.85 -21.06
C ILE A 224 -9.94 -4.26 -19.61
N GLY A 225 -9.28 -3.41 -18.82
CA GLY A 225 -9.02 -3.65 -17.40
C GLY A 225 -10.31 -3.87 -16.60
N TRP A 226 -11.35 -3.08 -16.86
CA TRP A 226 -12.67 -3.24 -16.27
C TRP A 226 -13.32 -4.55 -16.69
N ASN A 227 -13.29 -4.90 -17.97
CA ASN A 227 -13.84 -6.16 -18.48
C ASN A 227 -13.12 -7.37 -17.84
N ILE A 228 -11.79 -7.31 -17.70
CA ILE A 228 -11.01 -8.36 -17.02
C ILE A 228 -11.42 -8.51 -15.55
N THR A 229 -11.66 -7.40 -14.85
CA THR A 229 -12.10 -7.41 -13.45
C THR A 229 -13.54 -7.89 -13.28
N SER A 230 -14.47 -7.41 -14.12
CA SER A 230 -15.91 -7.54 -13.88
C SER A 230 -16.62 -8.60 -14.72
N LYS A 231 -16.11 -8.91 -15.93
CA LYS A 231 -16.78 -9.79 -16.91
C LYS A 231 -16.03 -11.09 -17.21
N GLY A 232 -14.84 -11.28 -16.65
CA GLY A 232 -14.08 -12.51 -16.84
C GLY A 232 -14.74 -13.71 -16.15
N PRO A 233 -14.46 -14.95 -16.61
CA PRO A 233 -15.04 -16.16 -16.02
C PRO A 233 -14.59 -16.39 -14.57
N ASN A 234 -13.45 -15.83 -14.16
CA ASN A 234 -13.01 -15.84 -12.78
C ASN A 234 -13.48 -14.57 -12.07
N ASN A 235 -14.17 -14.75 -10.94
CA ASN A 235 -14.80 -13.66 -10.21
C ASN A 235 -13.79 -12.84 -9.36
N ALA A 236 -13.74 -11.51 -9.56
CA ALA A 236 -12.91 -10.61 -8.76
C ALA A 236 -13.26 -10.61 -7.27
N TRP A 237 -14.54 -10.84 -6.90
CA TRP A 237 -14.93 -11.01 -5.50
C TRP A 237 -14.24 -12.20 -4.85
N LYS A 238 -14.07 -13.30 -5.59
CA LYS A 238 -13.35 -14.48 -5.10
C LYS A 238 -11.87 -14.18 -4.87
N LEU A 239 -11.25 -13.40 -5.75
CA LEU A 239 -9.87 -12.93 -5.56
C LEU A 239 -9.77 -12.02 -4.33
N LEU A 240 -10.66 -11.03 -4.22
CA LEU A 240 -10.72 -10.08 -3.11
C LEU A 240 -10.83 -10.80 -1.77
N PHE A 241 -11.84 -11.66 -1.59
CA PHE A 241 -12.03 -12.39 -0.33
C PHE A 241 -10.90 -13.40 -0.08
N SER A 242 -10.31 -13.97 -1.14
CA SER A 242 -9.14 -14.83 -0.97
C SER A 242 -7.92 -14.05 -0.48
N ASN A 243 -7.66 -12.85 -1.00
CA ASN A 243 -6.55 -12.00 -0.55
C ASN A 243 -6.82 -11.44 0.85
N LEU A 244 -8.06 -11.04 1.14
CA LEU A 244 -8.47 -10.60 2.48
C LEU A 244 -8.26 -11.71 3.51
N LEU A 245 -8.77 -12.91 3.25
CA LEU A 245 -8.59 -14.05 4.14
C LEU A 245 -7.11 -14.41 4.30
N TYR A 246 -6.32 -14.30 3.22
CA TYR A 246 -4.88 -14.55 3.27
C TYR A 246 -4.18 -13.56 4.22
N VAL A 247 -4.49 -12.27 4.11
CA VAL A 247 -3.97 -11.22 5.00
C VAL A 247 -4.40 -11.47 6.44
N VAL A 248 -5.69 -11.72 6.68
CA VAL A 248 -6.22 -11.97 8.04
C VAL A 248 -5.54 -13.17 8.68
N VAL A 249 -5.43 -14.30 7.99
CA VAL A 249 -4.74 -15.50 8.49
C VAL A 249 -3.27 -15.21 8.75
N ALA A 250 -2.59 -14.50 7.85
CA ALA A 250 -1.19 -14.13 8.03
C ALA A 250 -0.97 -13.27 9.29
N TYR A 251 -1.83 -12.27 9.52
CA TYR A 251 -1.77 -11.45 10.73
C TYR A 251 -2.10 -12.23 12.01
N ILE A 252 -3.06 -13.16 11.97
CA ILE A 252 -3.37 -14.02 13.12
C ILE A 252 -2.15 -14.89 13.49
N VAL A 253 -1.53 -15.54 12.51
CA VAL A 253 -0.33 -16.36 12.71
C VAL A 253 0.79 -15.50 13.31
N LEU A 254 1.02 -14.32 12.74
CA LEU A 254 2.03 -13.39 13.21
C LEU A 254 1.74 -12.90 14.64
N ALA A 255 0.48 -12.60 14.98
CA ALA A 255 0.08 -12.17 16.32
C ALA A 255 0.32 -13.28 17.35
N ILE A 256 -0.03 -14.53 17.04
CA ILE A 256 0.23 -15.68 17.91
C ILE A 256 1.73 -15.84 18.15
N ILE A 257 2.53 -15.83 17.09
CA ILE A 257 4.00 -15.92 17.20
C ILE A 257 4.54 -14.74 18.02
N GLY A 258 4.05 -13.52 17.76
CA GLY A 258 4.46 -12.31 18.46
C GLY A 258 4.18 -12.38 19.96
N ILE A 259 3.00 -12.87 20.36
CA ILE A 259 2.63 -13.06 21.77
C ILE A 259 3.55 -14.09 22.43
N VAL A 260 3.77 -15.24 21.79
CA VAL A 260 4.65 -16.30 22.33
C VAL A 260 6.07 -15.78 22.50
N VAL A 261 6.62 -15.11 21.49
CA VAL A 261 7.96 -14.51 21.55
C VAL A 261 8.03 -13.42 22.62
N ALA A 262 7.03 -12.54 22.71
CA ALA A 262 7.00 -11.48 23.72
C ALA A 262 7.00 -12.04 25.15
N VAL A 263 6.24 -13.10 25.42
CA VAL A 263 6.23 -13.78 26.73
C VAL A 263 7.62 -14.34 27.04
N VAL A 264 8.23 -15.08 26.11
CA VAL A 264 9.58 -15.65 26.31
C VAL A 264 10.63 -14.56 26.52
N VAL A 265 10.58 -13.49 25.73
CA VAL A 265 11.52 -12.36 25.81
C VAL A 265 11.33 -11.59 27.13
N SER A 266 10.12 -11.50 27.67
CA SER A 266 9.86 -10.78 28.94
C SER A 266 10.63 -11.32 30.15
N PHE A 267 11.03 -12.59 30.12
CA PHE A 267 11.85 -13.23 31.17
C PHE A 267 13.35 -13.04 30.98
N MET A 268 13.79 -12.42 29.88
CA MET A 268 15.21 -12.20 29.58
C MET A 268 15.73 -10.88 30.16
N PRO A 269 17.05 -10.76 30.41
CA PRO A 269 17.69 -9.49 30.68
C PRO A 269 17.46 -8.45 29.57
N ALA A 270 17.39 -7.16 29.94
CA ALA A 270 17.04 -6.06 29.03
C ALA A 270 17.87 -6.01 27.74
N VAL A 271 19.18 -6.30 27.80
CA VAL A 271 20.06 -6.32 26.62
C VAL A 271 19.59 -7.37 25.60
N LEU A 272 19.19 -8.55 26.06
CA LEU A 272 18.65 -9.59 25.18
C LEU A 272 17.27 -9.20 24.64
N GLN A 273 16.43 -8.52 25.43
CA GLN A 273 15.13 -8.04 24.96
C GLN A 273 15.26 -7.10 23.76
N VAL A 274 16.22 -6.16 23.80
CA VAL A 274 16.49 -5.24 22.68
C VAL A 274 16.95 -6.01 21.44
N ILE A 275 17.86 -6.98 21.59
CA ILE A 275 18.34 -7.79 20.47
C ILE A 275 17.19 -8.58 19.82
N PHE A 276 16.36 -9.23 20.63
CA PHE A 276 15.20 -9.98 20.14
C PHE A 276 14.13 -9.08 19.51
N ALA A 277 13.94 -7.86 20.01
CA ALA A 277 13.03 -6.89 19.41
C ALA A 277 13.49 -6.49 17.98
N VAL A 278 14.79 -6.24 17.79
CA VAL A 278 15.36 -5.92 16.46
C VAL A 278 15.22 -7.12 15.51
N LEU A 279 15.56 -8.33 15.97
CA LEU A 279 15.40 -9.54 15.16
C LEU A 279 13.93 -9.80 14.80
N GLY A 280 13.02 -9.63 15.76
CA GLY A 280 11.59 -9.75 15.56
C GLY A 280 11.07 -8.76 14.51
N TYR A 281 11.56 -7.53 14.53
CA TYR A 281 11.23 -6.51 13.53
C TYR A 281 11.70 -6.91 12.12
N ILE A 282 12.92 -7.46 11.99
CA ILE A 282 13.43 -7.95 10.70
C ILE A 282 12.56 -9.11 10.18
N VAL A 283 12.23 -10.08 11.03
CA VAL A 283 11.36 -11.22 10.67
C VAL A 283 9.98 -10.74 10.26
N TYR A 284 9.40 -9.77 10.98
CA TYR A 284 8.13 -9.13 10.63
C TYR A 284 8.18 -8.53 9.21
N PHE A 285 9.23 -7.77 8.89
CA PHE A 285 9.40 -7.20 7.57
C PHE A 285 9.47 -8.26 6.47
N ILE A 286 10.28 -9.30 6.67
CA ILE A 286 10.40 -10.42 5.70
C ILE A 286 9.05 -11.11 5.50
N PHE A 287 8.31 -11.36 6.58
CA PHE A 287 6.99 -11.96 6.53
C PHE A 287 5.99 -11.09 5.74
N MET A 288 5.98 -9.78 5.98
CA MET A 288 5.10 -8.85 5.25
C MET A 288 5.46 -8.75 3.76
N PHE A 289 6.75 -8.85 3.41
CA PHE A 289 7.18 -8.96 2.01
C PHE A 289 6.65 -10.25 1.36
N ALA A 290 6.74 -11.39 2.05
CA ALA A 290 6.22 -12.65 1.56
C ALA A 290 4.70 -12.60 1.36
N VAL A 291 3.96 -12.03 2.31
CA VAL A 291 2.50 -11.86 2.20
C VAL A 291 2.15 -10.99 1.00
N SER A 292 2.81 -9.84 0.86
CA SER A 292 2.60 -8.92 -0.26
C SER A 292 2.93 -9.58 -1.60
N TYR A 293 3.98 -10.40 -1.65
CA TYR A 293 4.39 -11.14 -2.84
C TYR A 293 3.27 -12.04 -3.38
N PHE A 294 2.64 -12.83 -2.51
CA PHE A 294 1.54 -13.70 -2.91
C PHE A 294 0.25 -12.94 -3.28
N ILE A 295 0.02 -11.77 -2.67
CA ILE A 295 -1.10 -10.90 -3.03
C ILE A 295 -0.94 -10.33 -4.44
N TYR A 296 0.25 -9.80 -4.77
CA TYR A 296 0.51 -9.32 -6.13
C TYR A 296 0.47 -10.48 -7.13
N GLY A 297 1.06 -11.61 -6.79
CA GLY A 297 1.04 -12.82 -7.63
C GLY A 297 -0.36 -13.33 -7.94
N SER A 298 -1.28 -13.33 -6.97
CA SER A 298 -2.67 -13.75 -7.18
C SER A 298 -3.42 -12.83 -8.16
N VAL A 299 -3.12 -11.53 -8.15
CA VAL A 299 -3.65 -10.56 -9.12
C VAL A 299 -3.10 -10.82 -10.52
N MET A 300 -1.82 -11.18 -10.67
CA MET A 300 -1.25 -11.57 -11.98
C MET A 300 -1.94 -12.80 -12.56
N ASN A 301 -2.11 -13.83 -11.73
CA ASN A 301 -2.77 -15.06 -12.13
C ASN A 301 -4.23 -14.84 -12.53
N PHE A 302 -4.94 -13.99 -11.77
CA PHE A 302 -6.29 -13.55 -12.10
C PHE A 302 -6.33 -12.84 -13.45
N TYR A 303 -5.41 -11.89 -13.68
CA TYR A 303 -5.30 -11.14 -14.91
C TYR A 303 -5.12 -12.07 -16.12
N HIS A 304 -4.13 -12.97 -16.10
CA HIS A 304 -3.86 -13.84 -17.24
C HIS A 304 -5.02 -14.80 -17.55
N LYS A 305 -5.64 -15.40 -16.53
CA LYS A 305 -6.80 -16.29 -16.74
C LYS A 305 -7.98 -15.58 -17.39
N ASN A 306 -8.33 -14.39 -16.91
CA ASN A 306 -9.45 -13.64 -17.45
C ASN A 306 -9.13 -13.00 -18.80
N LYS A 307 -7.90 -12.49 -18.99
CA LYS A 307 -7.44 -11.97 -20.28
C LYS A 307 -7.50 -13.06 -21.35
N ASN A 308 -6.93 -14.25 -21.10
CA ASN A 308 -6.88 -15.32 -22.10
C ASN A 308 -8.28 -15.86 -22.46
N ALA A 309 -9.24 -15.78 -21.54
CA ALA A 309 -10.62 -16.17 -21.80
C ALA A 309 -11.39 -15.12 -22.61
N LEU A 310 -11.19 -13.82 -22.33
CA LEU A 310 -11.92 -12.73 -22.99
C LEU A 310 -11.28 -12.27 -24.30
N TYR A 311 -9.95 -12.36 -24.39
CA TYR A 311 -9.13 -11.90 -25.51
C TYR A 311 -8.08 -12.97 -25.83
N PRO A 312 -8.50 -14.11 -26.40
CA PRO A 312 -7.59 -15.20 -26.72
C PRO A 312 -6.51 -14.75 -27.72
N PRO A 313 -5.31 -15.38 -27.69
CA PRO A 313 -4.16 -14.95 -28.49
C PRO A 313 -4.39 -14.87 -30.00
N ASN A 314 -5.41 -15.57 -30.52
CA ASN A 314 -5.72 -15.62 -31.95
C ASN A 314 -6.63 -14.48 -32.43
N ASN A 315 -7.09 -13.60 -31.52
CA ASN A 315 -7.98 -12.46 -31.82
C ASN A 315 -7.28 -11.10 -31.66
N GLN A 316 -5.95 -11.06 -31.71
CA GLN A 316 -5.11 -9.84 -31.65
C GLN A 316 -4.11 -9.83 -32.80
#